data_AF-A0A7S2VE69-F1
#
_entry.id   AF-A0A7S2VE69-F1
#
_cell.length_a   1.000
_cell.length_b   1.000
_cell.length_c   1.000
_cell.angle_alpha   90.00
_cell.angle_beta   90.00
_cell.angle_gamma   90.00
#
_symmetry.space_group_name_H-M   'P 1'
#
loop_
_entity.id
_entity.type
_entity.pdbx_description
1 polymer ?
#
loop_
_entity_poly.entity_id
_entity_poly.type
_entity_poly.pdbx_seq_one_letter_code
_entity_poly.pdbx_strand_id
1 'polypeptide(L)'
;MTFWPLRLFVFFSCTFLHQIRCFSWPSKALGRAGTGRFATSDNDDADKLLSKAELLRREIDDFEQRKRAEEEEEQRQIDEAKAEKQATRNRYSAVVPILKPDGNSQLERCDFKPRWQDGSSYITTIEANLPLGVILGESEQFAAATEVDEVGEDSNGFAAGLRVGDILHACTACKVEMEMPTWQLLAGGIGVPKTKTFMYQADGRPFEEIMEAIGSNRQDPENKPVLLVVERRD
;
A
#
# COMPACT_ATOMS: atom_id res chain seq x y z
N MET A 1 -12.12 -22.40 28.68
CA MET A 1 -13.38 -21.69 28.96
C MET A 1 -13.04 -20.29 29.46
N THR A 2 -13.08 -19.30 28.58
CA THR A 2 -13.33 -17.89 28.89
C THR A 2 -13.67 -17.20 27.57
N PHE A 3 -14.88 -16.64 27.52
CA PHE A 3 -15.48 -15.87 26.44
C PHE A 3 -14.65 -14.64 26.08
N TRP A 4 -14.74 -14.16 24.82
CA TRP A 4 -14.82 -12.73 24.48
C TRP A 4 -15.42 -12.53 23.07
N PRO A 5 -16.09 -11.38 22.81
CA PRO A 5 -17.18 -11.29 21.83
C PRO A 5 -16.81 -10.61 20.49
N LEU A 6 -17.62 -10.91 19.48
CA LEU A 6 -17.64 -10.25 18.17
C LEU A 6 -17.78 -8.73 18.29
N ARG A 7 -16.92 -7.99 17.59
CA ARG A 7 -17.09 -6.55 17.33
C ARG A 7 -17.70 -6.33 15.95
N LEU A 8 -18.89 -5.74 15.98
CA LEU A 8 -19.67 -5.20 14.87
C LEU A 8 -18.93 -3.98 14.29
N PHE A 9 -18.62 -4.00 12.99
CA PHE A 9 -18.13 -2.82 12.27
C PHE A 9 -19.33 -1.97 11.82
N VAL A 10 -19.46 -0.76 12.36
CA VAL A 10 -20.41 0.26 11.89
C VAL A 10 -19.69 1.14 10.88
N PHE A 11 -20.12 1.07 9.62
CA PHE A 11 -19.71 2.00 8.56
C PHE A 11 -20.39 3.35 8.76
N PHE A 12 -19.61 4.39 9.06
CA PHE A 12 -20.06 5.78 8.98
C PHE A 12 -19.84 6.29 7.55
N SER A 13 -20.87 6.26 6.70
CA SER A 13 -20.86 6.97 5.42
C SER A 13 -21.34 8.41 5.66
N CYS A 14 -20.43 9.38 5.59
CA CYS A 14 -20.78 10.80 5.64
C CYS A 14 -20.99 11.32 4.21
N THR A 15 -22.22 11.23 3.71
CA THR A 15 -22.66 11.91 2.48
C THR A 15 -23.24 13.27 2.85
N PHE A 16 -22.47 14.34 2.63
CA PHE A 16 -22.94 15.72 2.79
C PHE A 16 -23.57 16.20 1.47
N LEU A 17 -24.89 16.02 1.34
CA LEU A 17 -25.70 16.62 0.27
C LEU A 17 -26.01 18.08 0.63
N HIS A 18 -25.53 19.00 -0.20
CA HIS A 18 -25.95 20.41 -0.19
C HIS A 18 -27.42 20.51 -0.65
N GLN A 19 -28.31 20.81 0.29
CA GLN A 19 -29.71 21.14 -0.03
C GLN A 19 -29.89 22.66 0.07
N ILE A 20 -29.95 23.31 -1.09
CA ILE A 20 -30.33 24.71 -1.25
C ILE A 20 -31.80 24.84 -0.85
N ARG A 21 -32.09 25.42 0.32
CA ARG A 21 -33.44 25.86 0.68
C ARG A 21 -33.58 27.34 0.36
N CYS A 22 -34.27 27.61 -0.75
CA CYS A 22 -34.83 28.91 -1.08
C CYS A 22 -35.77 29.35 0.04
N PHE A 23 -35.37 30.35 0.82
CA PHE A 23 -36.24 31.02 1.77
C PHE A 23 -37.01 32.12 1.01
N SER A 24 -38.25 31.83 0.63
CA SER A 24 -39.17 32.82 0.10
C SER A 24 -39.65 33.74 1.22
N TRP A 25 -39.34 35.02 1.14
CA TRP A 25 -39.82 36.02 2.09
C TRP A 25 -41.24 36.50 1.72
N PRO A 26 -42.17 36.58 2.68
CA PRO A 26 -43.54 37.02 2.41
C PRO A 26 -43.61 38.54 2.22
N SER A 27 -44.10 38.95 1.05
CA SER A 27 -44.48 40.32 0.73
C SER A 27 -45.68 40.77 1.56
N LYS A 28 -45.45 41.53 2.63
CA LYS A 28 -46.50 42.31 3.29
C LYS A 28 -46.48 43.74 2.77
N ALA A 29 -47.52 44.08 2.03
CA ALA A 29 -47.90 45.44 1.69
C ALA A 29 -48.16 46.25 2.97
N LEU A 30 -47.61 47.46 3.04
CA LEU A 30 -48.07 48.51 3.94
C LEU A 30 -47.65 49.89 3.44
N GLY A 31 -48.66 50.76 3.28
CA GLY A 31 -48.55 52.15 3.73
C GLY A 31 -47.93 53.16 2.78
N ARG A 32 -48.75 53.75 1.92
CA ARG A 32 -48.50 55.06 1.32
C ARG A 32 -48.72 56.14 2.39
N ALA A 33 -47.65 56.77 2.86
CA ALA A 33 -47.64 58.06 3.54
C ALA A 33 -46.30 58.71 3.16
N GLY A 34 -46.28 59.82 2.44
CA GLY A 34 -46.45 61.14 3.02
C GLY A 34 -45.17 61.92 2.71
N THR A 35 -45.31 63.00 1.96
CA THR A 35 -44.25 63.90 1.54
C THR A 35 -43.47 64.45 2.73
N GLY A 36 -42.15 64.23 2.75
CA GLY A 36 -41.20 64.92 3.61
C GLY A 36 -39.88 65.07 2.88
N ARG A 37 -39.59 66.28 2.40
CA ARG A 37 -38.22 66.66 2.01
C ARG A 37 -37.38 66.64 3.28
N PHE A 38 -36.51 65.64 3.44
CA PHE A 38 -35.34 65.73 4.31
C PHE A 38 -34.11 65.72 3.41
N ALA A 39 -33.50 66.88 3.30
CA ALA A 39 -32.22 67.06 2.66
C ALA A 39 -31.12 66.81 3.71
N THR A 40 -30.01 66.21 3.26
CA THR A 40 -28.63 66.30 3.80
C THR A 40 -28.13 65.35 4.91
N SER A 41 -28.89 64.38 5.41
CA SER A 41 -28.35 63.39 6.39
C SER A 41 -28.04 61.99 5.80
N ASP A 42 -28.70 61.57 4.73
CA ASP A 42 -28.62 60.19 4.21
C ASP A 42 -27.35 59.89 3.39
N ASN A 43 -26.73 60.91 2.80
CA ASN A 43 -25.50 60.73 2.01
C ASN A 43 -24.30 60.38 2.90
N ASP A 44 -24.24 60.97 4.09
CA ASP A 44 -23.15 60.77 5.05
C ASP A 44 -23.22 59.35 5.67
N ASP A 45 -24.42 58.80 5.80
CA ASP A 45 -24.62 57.41 6.22
C ASP A 45 -24.35 56.41 5.09
N ALA A 46 -24.71 56.73 3.85
CA ALA A 46 -24.35 55.92 2.68
C ALA A 46 -22.83 55.82 2.47
N ASP A 47 -22.10 56.93 2.62
CA ASP A 47 -20.64 56.97 2.50
C ASP A 47 -19.94 56.24 3.66
N LYS A 48 -20.49 56.31 4.88
CA LYS A 48 -20.03 55.49 6.03
C LYS A 48 -20.27 54.00 5.81
N LEU A 49 -21.37 53.62 5.17
CA LEU A 49 -21.67 52.22 4.84
C LEU A 49 -20.75 51.70 3.74
N LEU A 50 -20.45 52.51 2.72
CA LEU A 50 -19.48 52.19 1.65
C LEU A 50 -18.07 51.99 2.20
N SER A 51 -17.57 52.93 3.00
CA SER A 51 -16.25 52.81 3.63
C SER A 51 -16.15 51.60 4.57
N LYS A 52 -17.21 51.30 5.33
CA LYS A 52 -17.28 50.10 6.16
C LYS A 52 -17.32 48.81 5.35
N ALA A 53 -18.01 48.82 4.20
CA ALA A 53 -18.04 47.67 3.28
C ALA A 53 -16.66 47.42 2.64
N GLU A 54 -15.91 48.47 2.31
CA GLU A 54 -14.54 48.34 1.79
C GLU A 54 -13.57 47.78 2.84
N LEU A 55 -13.69 48.22 4.10
CA LEU A 55 -12.90 47.67 5.22
C LEU A 55 -13.18 46.19 5.42
N LEU A 56 -14.46 45.79 5.43
CA LEU A 56 -14.85 44.39 5.56
C LEU A 56 -14.35 43.54 4.39
N ARG A 57 -14.35 44.06 3.16
CA ARG A 57 -13.79 43.34 2.01
C ARG A 57 -12.30 43.07 2.18
N ARG A 58 -11.52 44.07 2.62
CA ARG A 58 -10.08 43.88 2.89
C ARG A 58 -9.83 42.87 4.00
N GLU A 59 -10.62 42.92 5.07
CA GLU A 59 -10.51 41.97 6.19
C GLU A 59 -10.85 40.54 5.75
N ILE A 60 -11.87 40.37 4.90
CA ILE A 60 -12.21 39.08 4.29
C ILE A 60 -11.09 38.59 3.38
N ASP A 61 -10.53 39.45 2.53
CA ASP A 61 -9.43 39.09 1.62
C ASP A 61 -8.19 38.64 2.39
N ASP A 62 -7.83 39.36 3.46
CA ASP A 62 -6.71 38.99 4.35
C ASP A 62 -6.98 37.65 5.07
N PHE A 63 -8.21 37.41 5.50
CA PHE A 63 -8.62 36.15 6.13
C PHE A 63 -8.58 34.98 5.14
N GLU A 64 -9.06 35.18 3.91
CA GLU A 64 -8.99 34.16 2.85
C GLU A 64 -7.54 33.85 2.46
N GLN A 65 -6.67 34.86 2.38
CA GLN A 65 -5.26 34.65 2.09
C GLN A 65 -4.55 33.85 3.17
N ARG A 66 -4.80 34.16 4.46
CA ARG A 66 -4.26 33.38 5.58
C ARG A 66 -4.75 31.95 5.56
N LYS A 67 -6.06 31.76 5.35
CA LYS A 67 -6.67 30.43 5.28
C LYS A 67 -6.07 29.60 4.13
N ARG A 68 -5.88 30.19 2.94
CA ARG A 68 -5.25 29.49 1.81
C ARG A 68 -3.79 29.15 2.09
N ALA A 69 -3.03 30.05 2.72
CA ALA A 69 -1.65 29.79 3.09
C ALA A 69 -1.54 28.65 4.13
N GLU A 70 -2.43 28.61 5.11
CA GLU A 70 -2.53 27.52 6.09
C GLU A 70 -2.89 26.19 5.42
N GLU A 71 -3.90 26.17 4.53
CA GLU A 71 -4.28 24.98 3.76
C GLU A 71 -3.12 24.48 2.86
N GLU A 72 -2.36 25.39 2.24
CA GLU A 72 -1.17 25.05 1.45
C GLU A 72 -0.02 24.49 2.29
N GLU A 73 0.17 24.98 3.53
CA GLU A 73 1.15 24.44 4.46
C GLU A 73 0.74 23.04 4.97
N GLU A 74 -0.53 22.86 5.34
CA GLU A 74 -1.08 21.57 5.73
C GLU A 74 -0.94 20.54 4.61
N GLN A 75 -1.27 20.93 3.38
CA GLN A 75 -1.16 20.06 2.21
C GLN A 75 0.30 19.65 1.96
N ARG A 76 1.25 20.59 2.09
CA ARG A 76 2.68 20.31 1.98
C ARG A 76 3.14 19.28 3.02
N GLN A 77 2.76 19.47 4.29
CA GLN A 77 3.11 18.53 5.36
C GLN A 77 2.50 17.14 5.13
N ILE A 78 1.26 17.08 4.65
CA ILE A 78 0.59 15.82 4.31
C ILE A 78 1.33 15.11 3.17
N ASP A 79 1.75 15.85 2.15
CA ASP A 79 2.40 15.27 0.98
C ASP A 79 3.85 14.83 1.29
N GLU A 80 4.57 15.57 2.14
CA GLU A 80 5.86 15.14 2.71
C GLU A 80 5.70 13.85 3.53
N ALA A 81 4.73 13.81 4.45
CA ALA A 81 4.49 12.62 5.26
C ALA A 81 4.05 11.41 4.41
N LYS A 82 3.30 11.62 3.32
CA LYS A 82 2.96 10.57 2.35
C LYS A 82 4.20 10.09 1.60
N ALA A 83 5.07 11.01 1.18
CA ALA A 83 6.30 10.67 0.47
C ALA A 83 7.24 9.82 1.35
N GLU A 84 7.41 10.17 2.62
CA GLU A 84 8.20 9.39 3.58
C GLU A 84 7.63 7.98 3.82
N LYS A 85 6.30 7.88 4.01
CA LYS A 85 5.61 6.59 4.14
C LYS A 85 5.77 5.75 2.89
N GLN A 86 5.65 6.36 1.71
CA GLN A 86 5.81 5.67 0.44
C GLN A 86 7.26 5.22 0.22
N ALA A 87 8.25 6.04 0.59
CA ALA A 87 9.66 5.67 0.53
C ALA A 87 9.97 4.48 1.45
N THR A 88 9.45 4.51 2.69
CA THR A 88 9.57 3.41 3.64
C THR A 88 8.94 2.13 3.09
N ARG A 89 7.74 2.23 2.51
CA ARG A 89 7.07 1.09 1.87
C ARG A 89 7.89 0.54 0.70
N ASN A 90 8.42 1.42 -0.16
CA ASN A 90 9.22 1.02 -1.30
C ASN A 90 10.51 0.29 -0.88
N ARG A 91 11.10 0.67 0.27
CA ARG A 91 12.32 0.06 0.83
C ARG A 91 12.10 -1.39 1.29
N TYR A 92 10.93 -1.70 1.84
CA TYR A 92 10.59 -3.02 2.37
C TYR A 92 9.53 -3.76 1.54
N SER A 93 9.42 -3.44 0.26
CA SER A 93 8.49 -4.13 -0.63
C SER A 93 9.16 -4.59 -1.92
N ALA A 94 8.73 -5.77 -2.39
CA ALA A 94 9.22 -6.40 -3.60
C ALA A 94 8.05 -6.77 -4.51
N VAL A 95 8.28 -6.75 -5.82
CA VAL A 95 7.32 -7.23 -6.81
C VAL A 95 7.57 -8.72 -7.01
N VAL A 96 6.57 -9.54 -6.70
CA VAL A 96 6.68 -11.00 -6.69
C VAL A 96 5.52 -11.67 -7.44
N PRO A 97 5.74 -12.86 -8.03
CA PRO A 97 4.69 -13.61 -8.69
C PRO A 97 3.77 -14.29 -7.67
N ILE A 98 2.53 -13.84 -7.56
CA ILE A 98 1.52 -14.43 -6.68
C ILE A 98 0.57 -15.28 -7.49
N LEU A 99 0.40 -16.54 -7.08
CA LEU A 99 -0.61 -17.44 -7.63
C LEU A 99 -2.00 -17.05 -7.12
N LYS A 100 -2.87 -16.60 -8.03
CA LYS A 100 -4.26 -16.27 -7.72
C LYS A 100 -5.15 -17.52 -7.65
N PRO A 101 -6.33 -17.44 -7.01
CA PRO A 101 -7.30 -18.54 -6.99
C PRO A 101 -7.70 -19.02 -8.40
N ASP A 102 -7.64 -18.13 -9.39
CA ASP A 102 -7.93 -18.42 -10.79
C ASP A 102 -6.86 -19.30 -11.47
N GLY A 103 -5.78 -19.65 -10.75
CA GLY A 103 -4.66 -20.47 -11.24
C GLY A 103 -3.59 -19.69 -12.01
N ASN A 104 -3.80 -18.39 -12.26
CA ASN A 104 -2.84 -17.53 -12.93
C ASN A 104 -1.89 -16.87 -11.93
N SER A 105 -0.61 -16.77 -12.31
CA SER A 105 0.38 -16.00 -11.56
C SER A 105 0.40 -14.54 -12.03
N GLN A 106 0.31 -13.59 -11.10
CA GLN A 106 0.38 -12.16 -11.39
C GLN A 106 1.47 -11.50 -10.55
N LEU A 107 2.20 -10.56 -11.14
CA LEU A 107 3.22 -9.78 -10.44
C LEU A 107 2.54 -8.73 -9.56
N GLU A 108 2.71 -8.85 -8.24
CA GLU A 108 2.16 -7.90 -7.27
C GLU A 108 3.24 -7.42 -6.31
N ARG A 109 3.11 -6.17 -5.86
CA ARG A 109 3.99 -5.62 -4.83
C ARG A 109 3.54 -6.12 -3.47
N CYS A 110 4.39 -6.90 -2.82
CA CYS A 110 4.22 -7.38 -1.45
C CYS A 110 5.09 -6.57 -0.49
N ASP A 111 4.52 -6.23 0.66
CA ASP A 111 5.24 -5.59 1.76
C ASP A 111 5.77 -6.68 2.71
N PHE A 112 7.04 -6.57 3.09
CA PHE A 112 7.72 -7.48 4.00
C PHE A 112 8.06 -6.75 5.30
N LYS A 113 7.97 -7.46 6.43
CA LYS A 113 8.35 -6.88 7.71
C LYS A 113 9.86 -7.01 7.89
N PRO A 114 10.62 -5.91 8.00
CA PRO A 114 12.06 -6.01 8.21
C PRO A 114 12.39 -6.67 9.54
N ARG A 115 13.43 -7.50 9.54
CA ARG A 115 14.06 -8.09 10.72
C ARG A 115 14.97 -7.07 11.41
N TRP A 116 15.72 -6.31 10.62
CA TRP A 116 16.51 -5.18 11.14
C TRP A 116 15.61 -3.95 11.32
N GLN A 117 15.36 -3.58 12.58
CA GLN A 117 14.50 -2.43 12.92
C GLN A 117 15.26 -1.10 12.94
N ASP A 118 16.56 -1.11 12.67
CA ASP A 118 17.43 0.07 12.69
C ASP A 118 17.34 0.91 11.41
N GLY A 119 16.60 0.44 10.41
CA GLY A 119 16.48 1.13 9.12
C GLY A 119 17.71 1.02 8.24
N SER A 120 18.69 0.17 8.61
CA SER A 120 19.92 -0.06 7.85
C SER A 120 19.78 -1.15 6.78
N SER A 121 18.59 -1.73 6.63
CA SER A 121 18.34 -2.82 5.70
C SER A 121 17.31 -2.46 4.64
N TYR A 122 17.25 -3.23 3.56
CA TYR A 122 16.25 -3.10 2.51
C TYR A 122 15.91 -4.47 1.93
N ILE A 123 14.73 -4.57 1.31
CA ILE A 123 14.29 -5.80 0.64
C ILE A 123 14.70 -5.74 -0.82
N THR A 124 15.25 -6.84 -1.33
CA THR A 124 15.60 -7.00 -2.74
C THR A 124 15.19 -8.37 -3.26
N THR A 125 14.95 -8.44 -4.56
CA THR A 125 14.61 -9.69 -5.26
C THR A 125 15.80 -10.13 -6.08
N ILE A 126 16.19 -11.40 -5.94
CA ILE A 126 17.30 -12.00 -6.65
C ILE A 126 16.76 -13.19 -7.43
N GLU A 127 16.99 -13.20 -8.74
CA GLU A 127 16.63 -14.30 -9.63
C GLU A 127 17.89 -15.12 -9.94
N ALA A 128 17.89 -16.39 -9.53
CA ALA A 128 19.06 -17.26 -9.65
C ALA A 128 18.68 -18.63 -10.22
N ASN A 129 19.49 -19.15 -11.14
CA ASN A 129 19.29 -20.47 -11.71
C ASN A 129 19.73 -21.57 -10.74
N LEU A 130 19.04 -22.71 -10.77
CA LEU A 130 19.49 -23.91 -10.05
C LEU A 130 20.62 -24.61 -10.81
N PRO A 131 21.60 -25.22 -10.09
CA PRO A 131 21.81 -25.17 -8.65
C PRO A 131 22.30 -23.78 -8.19
N LEU A 132 21.85 -23.32 -7.02
CA LEU A 132 22.22 -21.99 -6.50
C LEU A 132 23.70 -21.88 -6.12
N GLY A 133 24.29 -22.94 -5.55
CA GLY A 133 25.66 -22.92 -5.02
C GLY A 133 25.83 -22.01 -3.79
N VAL A 134 24.84 -22.04 -2.89
CA VAL A 134 24.85 -21.33 -1.61
C VAL A 134 24.60 -22.31 -0.47
N ILE A 135 25.13 -21.99 0.70
CA ILE A 135 24.80 -22.65 1.97
C ILE A 135 23.85 -21.74 2.73
N LEU A 136 22.69 -22.26 3.08
CA LEU A 136 21.72 -21.58 3.92
C LEU A 136 21.81 -22.17 5.33
N GLY A 137 21.66 -21.31 6.33
CA GLY A 137 21.65 -21.66 7.74
C GLY A 137 20.47 -21.01 8.47
N GLU A 138 20.28 -21.42 9.71
CA GLU A 138 19.40 -20.70 10.63
C GLU A 138 20.18 -19.53 11.25
N SER A 139 19.60 -18.33 11.21
CA SER A 139 20.26 -17.14 11.75
C SER A 139 20.42 -17.24 13.27
N GLU A 140 21.64 -17.00 13.75
CA GLU A 140 21.92 -16.90 15.19
C GLU A 140 21.30 -15.63 15.81
N GLN A 141 21.13 -14.58 15.00
CA GLN A 141 20.64 -13.27 15.46
C GLN A 141 19.11 -13.22 15.52
N PHE A 142 18.43 -13.90 14.59
CA PHE A 142 16.99 -13.85 14.45
C PHE A 142 16.39 -15.25 14.50
N ALA A 143 15.64 -15.53 15.57
CA ALA A 143 14.95 -16.81 15.71
C ALA A 143 13.99 -17.06 14.54
N ALA A 144 14.03 -18.29 14.01
CA ALA A 144 13.23 -18.76 12.88
C ALA A 144 13.37 -17.88 11.61
N ALA A 145 14.59 -17.38 11.37
CA ALA A 145 14.99 -16.77 10.12
C ALA A 145 16.07 -17.63 9.45
N THR A 146 16.03 -17.70 8.13
CA THR A 146 17.05 -18.37 7.33
C THR A 146 17.98 -17.33 6.74
N GLU A 147 19.28 -17.54 6.87
CA GLU A 147 20.33 -16.64 6.44
C GLU A 147 21.27 -17.35 5.45
N VAL A 148 21.91 -16.59 4.58
CA VAL A 148 22.94 -17.10 3.68
C VAL A 148 24.28 -17.13 4.43
N ASP A 149 24.76 -18.34 4.74
CA ASP A 149 26.03 -18.54 5.47
C ASP A 149 27.24 -18.47 4.53
N GLU A 150 27.12 -19.08 3.34
CA GLU A 150 28.21 -19.14 2.37
C GLU A 150 27.67 -19.05 0.94
N VAL A 151 28.42 -18.37 0.09
CA VAL A 151 28.14 -18.28 -1.35
C VAL A 151 29.40 -18.72 -2.08
N GLY A 152 29.30 -19.76 -2.91
CA GLY A 152 30.43 -20.23 -3.69
C GLY A 152 30.86 -19.18 -4.72
N GLU A 153 32.15 -18.88 -4.77
CA GLU A 153 32.77 -18.13 -5.87
C GLU A 153 32.52 -18.94 -7.17
N ASP A 154 31.99 -18.30 -8.22
CA ASP A 154 31.49 -18.93 -9.47
C ASP A 154 30.13 -19.67 -9.39
N SER A 155 29.40 -19.55 -8.28
CA SER A 155 28.03 -20.09 -8.21
C SER A 155 27.01 -19.23 -8.96
N ASN A 156 25.88 -19.85 -9.36
CA ASN A 156 24.75 -19.11 -9.94
C ASN A 156 24.18 -18.07 -8.94
N GLY A 157 24.22 -18.39 -7.64
CA GLY A 157 23.82 -17.48 -6.57
C GLY A 157 24.73 -16.26 -6.47
N PHE A 158 26.05 -16.46 -6.57
CA PHE A 158 27.02 -15.36 -6.64
C PHE A 158 26.78 -14.48 -7.87
N ALA A 159 26.61 -15.10 -9.05
CA ALA A 159 26.35 -14.39 -10.30
C ALA A 159 25.03 -13.59 -10.28
N ALA A 160 24.01 -14.09 -9.57
CA ALA A 160 22.74 -13.40 -9.35
C ALA A 160 22.84 -12.29 -8.29
N GLY A 161 23.94 -12.23 -7.54
CA GLY A 161 24.20 -11.18 -6.55
C GLY A 161 23.74 -11.50 -5.14
N LEU A 162 23.55 -12.79 -4.77
CA LEU A 162 23.41 -13.20 -3.36
C LEU A 162 24.70 -12.91 -2.59
N ARG A 163 24.55 -12.58 -1.32
CA ARG A 163 25.67 -12.27 -0.41
C ARG A 163 25.50 -13.02 0.90
N VAL A 164 26.62 -13.30 1.55
CA VAL A 164 26.64 -13.80 2.93
C VAL A 164 25.96 -12.77 3.84
N GLY A 165 25.10 -13.24 4.73
CA GLY A 165 24.31 -12.41 5.63
C GLY A 165 22.97 -11.92 5.08
N ASP A 166 22.62 -12.24 3.84
CA ASP A 166 21.27 -12.00 3.32
C ASP A 166 20.25 -12.86 4.09
N ILE A 167 19.16 -12.27 4.58
CA ILE A 167 18.07 -12.98 5.25
C ILE A 167 16.97 -13.30 4.25
N LEU A 168 16.57 -14.57 4.16
CA LEU A 168 15.52 -15.03 3.24
C LEU A 168 14.12 -14.79 3.82
N HIS A 169 13.30 -13.98 3.14
CA HIS A 169 11.90 -13.73 3.49
C HIS A 169 10.92 -14.61 2.70
N ALA A 170 11.22 -14.85 1.43
CA ALA A 170 10.38 -15.66 0.55
C ALA A 170 11.19 -16.25 -0.60
N CYS A 171 10.76 -17.39 -1.14
CA CYS A 171 11.35 -18.02 -2.32
C CYS A 171 10.26 -18.60 -3.22
N THR A 172 10.48 -18.67 -4.54
CA THR A 172 9.54 -19.39 -5.40
C THR A 172 9.57 -20.87 -5.02
N ALA A 173 8.44 -21.52 -5.17
CA ALA A 173 8.28 -22.95 -4.97
C ALA A 173 7.34 -23.51 -6.03
N CYS A 174 7.52 -24.77 -6.36
CA CYS A 174 6.67 -25.49 -7.28
C CYS A 174 5.86 -26.55 -6.54
N LYS A 175 4.60 -26.70 -6.96
CA LYS A 175 3.73 -27.78 -6.49
C LYS A 175 3.03 -28.42 -7.68
N VAL A 176 3.00 -29.74 -7.68
CA VAL A 176 2.22 -30.50 -8.66
C VAL A 176 0.78 -30.57 -8.18
N GLU A 177 -0.14 -30.01 -8.96
CA GLU A 177 -1.58 -30.08 -8.73
C GLU A 177 -2.26 -30.86 -9.84
N MET A 178 -3.23 -31.69 -9.47
CA MET A 178 -4.07 -32.38 -10.46
C MET A 178 -5.14 -31.41 -10.97
N GLU A 179 -5.07 -31.06 -12.25
CA GLU A 179 -6.13 -30.28 -12.88
C GLU A 179 -7.11 -31.22 -13.60
N MET A 180 -8.39 -31.08 -13.26
CA MET A 180 -9.49 -31.81 -13.90
C MET A 180 -10.33 -30.84 -14.73
N PRO A 181 -10.04 -30.63 -16.02
CA PRO A 181 -10.88 -29.80 -16.86
C PRO A 181 -12.29 -30.41 -16.94
N THR A 182 -13.31 -29.55 -16.87
CA THR A 182 -14.73 -29.95 -16.75
C THR A 182 -15.17 -30.92 -17.84
N TRP A 183 -14.61 -30.84 -19.05
CA TRP A 183 -14.91 -31.79 -20.13
C TRP A 183 -14.36 -33.21 -19.87
N GLN A 184 -13.17 -33.34 -19.25
CA GLN A 184 -12.61 -34.65 -18.90
C GLN A 184 -13.39 -35.31 -17.77
N LEU A 185 -13.94 -34.54 -16.83
CA LEU A 185 -14.86 -35.06 -15.81
C LEU A 185 -16.11 -35.71 -16.42
N LEU A 186 -16.66 -35.11 -17.48
CA LEU A 186 -17.84 -35.63 -18.17
C LEU A 186 -17.53 -36.86 -19.03
N ALA A 187 -16.30 -36.98 -19.54
CA ALA A 187 -15.86 -38.08 -20.39
C ALA A 187 -15.17 -39.23 -19.63
N GLY A 188 -15.14 -39.20 -18.29
CA GLY A 188 -14.45 -40.21 -17.47
C GLY A 188 -12.93 -40.21 -17.58
N GLY A 189 -12.34 -39.07 -17.98
CA GLY A 189 -10.89 -38.90 -18.10
C GLY A 189 -10.19 -38.76 -16.75
N ILE A 190 -8.94 -39.23 -16.70
CA ILE A 190 -8.02 -39.02 -15.56
C ILE A 190 -7.46 -37.60 -15.67
N GLY A 191 -7.37 -36.87 -14.55
CA GLY A 191 -6.82 -35.51 -14.52
C GLY A 191 -5.36 -35.46 -14.98
N VAL A 192 -4.92 -34.27 -15.40
CA VAL A 192 -3.54 -34.05 -15.86
C VAL A 192 -2.75 -33.36 -14.74
N PRO A 193 -1.59 -33.88 -14.33
CA PRO A 193 -0.73 -33.19 -13.38
C PRO A 193 -0.18 -31.92 -14.04
N LYS A 194 -0.33 -30.78 -13.37
CA LYS A 194 0.32 -29.52 -13.75
C LYS A 194 1.17 -29.00 -12.60
N THR A 195 2.40 -28.64 -12.91
CA THR A 195 3.26 -27.91 -11.98
C THR A 195 2.84 -26.45 -11.97
N LYS A 196 2.55 -25.92 -10.77
CA LYS A 196 2.34 -24.49 -10.56
C LYS A 196 3.46 -23.92 -9.71
N THR A 197 3.98 -22.78 -10.13
CA THR A 197 4.96 -22.01 -9.36
C THR A 197 4.23 -20.94 -8.56
N PHE A 198 4.58 -20.78 -7.29
CA PHE A 198 4.01 -19.80 -6.39
C PHE A 198 5.09 -19.22 -5.47
N MET A 199 4.77 -18.11 -4.81
CA MET A 199 5.65 -17.50 -3.81
C MET A 199 5.45 -18.20 -2.45
N TYR A 200 6.50 -18.83 -1.92
CA TYR A 200 6.53 -19.43 -0.59
C TYR A 200 7.14 -18.45 0.41
N GLN A 201 6.40 -18.14 1.48
CA GLN A 201 6.86 -17.28 2.56
C GLN A 201 7.74 -18.07 3.53
N ALA A 202 9.01 -17.68 3.67
CA ALA A 202 10.00 -18.34 4.52
C ALA A 202 9.94 -17.87 5.98
N ASP A 203 9.47 -16.64 6.23
CA ASP A 203 9.42 -16.08 7.59
C ASP A 203 8.70 -16.97 8.61
N GLY A 204 9.43 -17.39 9.66
CA GLY A 204 8.86 -18.18 10.76
C GLY A 204 8.58 -19.64 10.41
N ARG A 205 9.05 -20.11 9.25
CA ARG A 205 8.95 -21.51 8.84
C ARG A 205 10.16 -22.32 9.29
N PRO A 206 10.02 -23.64 9.50
CA PRO A 206 11.14 -24.53 9.73
C PRO A 206 12.13 -24.49 8.57
N PHE A 207 13.42 -24.57 8.86
CA PHE A 207 14.48 -24.53 7.87
C PHE A 207 14.32 -25.63 6.80
N GLU A 208 13.89 -26.82 7.19
CA GLU A 208 13.68 -27.95 6.29
C GLU A 208 12.58 -27.67 5.26
N GLU A 209 11.48 -27.02 5.66
CA GLU A 209 10.40 -26.66 4.74
C GLU A 209 10.88 -25.63 3.70
N ILE A 210 11.74 -24.70 4.11
CA ILE A 210 12.33 -23.68 3.22
C ILE A 210 13.26 -24.35 2.21
N MET A 211 14.09 -25.28 2.65
CA MET A 211 14.98 -26.05 1.77
C MET A 211 14.19 -26.91 0.78
N GLU A 212 13.10 -27.53 1.22
CA GLU A 212 12.18 -28.28 0.35
C GLU A 212 11.52 -27.35 -0.68
N ALA A 213 11.05 -26.17 -0.25
CA ALA A 213 10.45 -25.16 -1.11
C ALA A 213 11.43 -24.70 -2.21
N ILE A 214 12.67 -24.37 -1.87
CA ILE A 214 13.70 -24.02 -2.85
C ILE A 214 14.00 -25.20 -3.78
N GLY A 215 14.15 -26.40 -3.22
CA GLY A 215 14.44 -27.62 -3.97
C GLY A 215 13.32 -27.99 -4.96
N SER A 216 12.07 -27.66 -4.64
CA SER A 216 10.90 -27.96 -5.48
C SER A 216 10.95 -27.29 -6.85
N ASN A 217 11.66 -26.16 -7.01
CA ASN A 217 11.79 -25.46 -8.29
C ASN A 217 12.48 -26.32 -9.37
N ARG A 218 13.18 -27.41 -9.00
CA ARG A 218 13.68 -28.42 -9.96
C ARG A 218 12.55 -29.12 -10.74
N GLN A 219 11.31 -29.02 -10.27
CA GLN A 219 10.13 -29.62 -10.90
C GLN A 219 9.48 -28.68 -11.92
N ASP A 220 9.96 -27.45 -12.09
CA ASP A 220 9.43 -26.51 -13.07
C ASP A 220 9.75 -27.01 -14.50
N PRO A 221 8.74 -27.33 -15.33
CA PRO A 221 8.97 -27.75 -16.71
C PRO A 221 9.67 -26.68 -17.56
N GLU A 222 9.55 -25.40 -17.20
CA GLU A 222 10.16 -24.28 -17.93
C GLU A 222 11.56 -23.92 -17.42
N ASN A 223 12.05 -24.60 -16.36
CA ASN A 223 13.33 -24.33 -15.70
C ASN A 223 13.52 -22.83 -15.40
N LYS A 224 12.50 -22.14 -14.87
CA LYS A 224 12.61 -20.73 -14.53
C LYS A 224 13.65 -20.51 -13.41
N PRO A 225 14.31 -19.35 -13.39
CA PRO A 225 15.12 -18.94 -12.25
C PRO A 225 14.28 -18.95 -10.97
N VAL A 226 14.90 -19.35 -9.86
CA VAL A 226 14.31 -19.22 -8.53
C VAL A 226 14.36 -17.75 -8.15
N LEU A 227 13.22 -17.18 -7.77
CA LEU A 227 13.17 -15.84 -7.22
C LEU A 227 13.26 -15.93 -5.70
N LEU A 228 14.27 -15.27 -5.15
CA LEU A 228 14.53 -15.15 -3.72
C LEU A 228 14.26 -13.70 -3.31
N VAL A 229 13.43 -13.52 -2.30
CA VAL A 229 13.22 -12.22 -1.64
C VAL A 229 14.08 -12.21 -0.40
N VAL A 230 15.10 -11.34 -0.39
CA VAL A 230 16.04 -11.25 0.72
C VAL A 230 16.03 -9.85 1.34
N GLU A 231 16.27 -9.79 2.63
CA GLU A 231 16.61 -8.57 3.34
C GLU A 231 18.14 -8.47 3.41
N ARG A 232 18.66 -7.31 3.02
CA ARG A 232 20.08 -7.03 2.97
C ARG A 232 20.38 -5.75 3.73
N ARG A 233 21.50 -5.73 4.44
CA ARG A 233 22.05 -4.52 5.07
C ARG A 233 22.78 -3.65 4.05
N ASP A 234 22.62 -2.33 4.16
CA ASP A 234 23.35 -1.32 3.40
C ASP A 234 24.88 -1.42 3.60
#